data_AF-A0A6L7NKY4-F1
#
_entry.id   AF-A0A6L7NKY4-F1
#
_cell.length_a   1.000
_cell.length_b   1.000
_cell.length_c   1.000
_cell.angle_alpha   90.00
_cell.angle_beta   90.00
_cell.angle_gamma   90.00
#
_symmetry.space_group_name_H-M   'P 1'
#
loop_
_entity.id
_entity.type
_entity.pdbx_description
1 polymer ?
#
loop_
_entity_poly.entity_id
_entity_poly.type
_entity_poly.pdbx_seq_one_letter_code
_entity_poly.pdbx_strand_id
1 'polypeptide(L)' 'MKGRLVYVDGKLQTRRWKKDGEDGDRFSTEILLVPGGRVQFLA' A
#
# COMPACT_ATOMS: atom_id res chain seq x y z
N MET A 1 3.84 -13.10 10.34
CA MET A 1 2.97 -14.26 10.05
C MET A 1 1.65 -13.75 9.50
N LYS A 2 1.04 -14.49 8.58
CA LYS A 2 -0.31 -14.17 8.06
C LYS A 2 -1.29 -14.11 9.25
N GLY A 3 -2.17 -13.11 9.26
CA GLY A 3 -3.16 -12.91 10.33
C GLY A 3 -2.68 -12.13 11.55
N ARG A 4 -1.43 -11.62 11.56
CA ARG A 4 -0.92 -10.80 12.67
C ARG A 4 -1.57 -9.42 12.68
N LEU A 5 -1.98 -8.96 13.87
CA LEU A 5 -2.46 -7.59 14.09
C LEU A 5 -1.30 -6.60 14.05
N VAL A 6 -1.48 -5.53 13.26
CA VAL A 6 -0.50 -4.43 13.12
C VAL A 6 -1.22 -3.10 13.07
N TYR A 7 -0.58 -2.07 13.61
CA TYR A 7 -0.91 -0.67 13.38
C TYR A 7 -0.01 -0.10 12.28
N VAL A 8 -0.59 0.67 11.37
CA VAL A 8 0.13 1.31 10.25
C VAL A 8 -0.25 2.78 10.22
N ASP A 9 0.78 3.63 10.21
CA ASP A 9 0.68 5.06 9.94
C ASP A 9 1.51 5.41 8.70
N GLY A 10 0.87 6.01 7.71
CA GLY A 10 1.45 6.28 6.41
C GLY A 10 0.54 7.17 5.56
N LYS A 11 0.90 7.35 4.30
CA LYS A 11 0.17 8.22 3.37
C LYS A 11 -0.62 7.41 2.35
N LEU A 12 -1.84 7.83 2.04
CA LEU A 12 -2.57 7.28 0.90
C LEU A 12 -1.88 7.67 -0.41
N GLN A 13 -1.62 6.69 -1.26
CA GLN A 13 -1.08 6.93 -2.59
C GLN A 13 -1.82 6.07 -3.61
N THR A 14 -2.29 6.69 -4.70
CA THR A 14 -2.80 5.97 -5.86
C THR A 14 -1.72 5.95 -6.94
N ARG A 15 -1.34 4.75 -7.39
CA ARG A 15 -0.45 4.59 -8.54
C ARG A 15 -1.21 4.06 -9.75
N ARG A 16 -0.88 4.61 -10.91
CA ARG A 16 -1.33 4.13 -12.22
C ARG A 16 -0.31 3.15 -12.78
N TRP A 17 -0.77 2.06 -13.39
CA TRP A 17 0.09 1.09 -14.06
C TRP A 17 -0.62 0.48 -15.28
N LYS A 18 0.17 -0.14 -16.16
CA LYS A 18 -0.30 -0.85 -17.36
C LYS A 18 -0.13 -2.34 -17.17
N LYS A 19 -1.09 -3.14 -17.65
CA LYS A 19 -0.97 -4.60 -17.69
C LYS A 19 -0.75 -5.03 -19.12
N ASP A 20 0.23 -5.91 -19.32
CA ASP A 20 0.55 -6.46 -20.63
C ASP A 20 -0.69 -7.12 -21.26
N GLY A 21 -0.97 -6.77 -22.51
CA GLY A 21 -2.13 -7.25 -23.25
C GLY A 21 -3.46 -6.53 -22.97
N GLU A 22 -3.45 -5.43 -22.21
CA GLU A 22 -4.64 -4.60 -21.97
C GLU A 22 -4.40 -3.14 -22.35
N ASP A 23 -5.34 -2.54 -23.10
CA ASP A 23 -5.26 -1.13 -23.53
C ASP A 23 -5.66 -0.13 -22.42
N GLY A 24 -6.22 -0.63 -21.32
CA GLY A 24 -6.72 0.17 -20.20
C GLY A 24 -5.64 0.62 -19.22
N ASP A 25 -5.95 1.68 -18.46
CA ASP A 25 -5.20 2.04 -17.26
C ASP A 25 -5.71 1.29 -16.06
N ARG A 26 -4.79 0.85 -15.21
CA ARG A 26 -5.12 0.28 -13.90
C ARG A 26 -4.65 1.20 -12.80
N PHE A 27 -5.40 1.20 -11.70
CA PHE A 27 -5.11 2.01 -10.53
C PHE A 27 -5.05 1.12 -9.30
N SER A 28 -4.10 1.41 -8.42
CA SER A 28 -3.98 0.75 -7.12
C SER A 28 -3.77 1.82 -6.06
N THR A 29 -4.60 1.78 -5.02
CA THR A 29 -4.50 2.66 -3.86
C THR A 29 -3.84 1.89 -2.73
N GLU A 30 -2.75 2.44 -2.21
CA GLU A 30 -1.87 1.82 -1.23
C GLU A 30 -1.65 2.79 -0.06
N ILE A 31 -1.33 2.26 1.12
CA ILE A 31 -0.77 3.04 2.22
C ILE A 31 0.75 2.95 2.09
N LEU A 32 1.40 4.07 1.74
CA LEU A 32 2.84 4.15 1.56
C LEU A 32 3.53 4.58 2.86
N LEU A 33 4.59 3.87 3.22
CA LEU A 33 5.51 4.30 4.27
C LEU A 33 6.44 5.39 3.70
N VAL A 34 6.30 6.59 4.24
CA VAL A 34 7.13 7.76 3.95
C VAL A 34 7.94 8.11 5.20
N PRO A 35 8.99 8.97 5.12
CA PRO A 35 9.69 9.43 6.32
C PRO A 35 8.70 9.97 7.36
N GLY A 36 8.81 9.48 8.60
CA GLY A 36 7.88 9.78 9.70
C GLY A 36 6.71 8.79 9.87
N GLY A 37 6.41 7.97 8.86
CA GLY A 37 5.45 6.87 8.97
C GLY A 37 6.02 5.68 9.76
N ARG A 38 5.15 4.80 10.24
CA ARG A 38 5.57 3.63 11.04
C ARG A 38 4.63 2.43 10.90
N VAL A 39 5.20 1.25 11.09
CA VAL A 39 4.47 0.00 11.32
C VAL A 39 4.79 -0.49 12.73
N GLN A 40 3.75 -0.79 13.49
CA GLN A 40 3.89 -1.35 14.83
C GLN A 40 3.19 -2.71 14.89
N PHE A 41 3.93 -3.71 15.35
CA PHE A 41 3.35 -5.01 15.67
C PHE A 41 2.69 -4.94 17.05
N LEU A 42 1.42 -5.32 17.10
CA LEU A 42 0.66 -5.36 18.34
C LEU A 42 0.69 -6.78 18.92
N ALA A 43 0.63 -6.86 20.26
CA ALA A 43 0.60 -8.10 21.04
C ALA A 43 -0.84 -8.43 21.41
#